data_AF-D2JCW3-F1
#
_entry.id   AF-D2JCW3-F1
#
_cell.length_a   1.000
_cell.length_b   1.000
_cell.length_c   1.000
_cell.angle_alpha   90.00
_cell.angle_beta   90.00
_cell.angle_gamma   90.00
#
_symmetry.space_group_name_H-M   'P 1'
#
loop_
_entity.id
_entity.type
_entity.pdbx_description
1 polymer ?
#
loop_
_entity_poly.entity_id
_entity_poly.type
_entity_poly.pdbx_seq_one_letter_code
_entity_poly.pdbx_strand_id
1 'polypeptide(L)' 'MIVSAILLVFCLTIASYLIFHEHLFWPSLIFLGLAFIDGTKFYISYQKVKERDNNGND' A
#
# COMPACT_ATOMS: atom_id res chain seq x y z
N MET A 1 4.19 -3.41 9.49
CA MET A 1 4.73 -2.28 8.71
C MET A 1 5.65 -2.74 7.58
N ILE A 2 6.69 -3.53 7.84
CA ILE A 2 7.65 -3.94 6.81
C ILE A 2 6.98 -4.69 5.63
N VAL A 3 6.05 -5.59 5.92
CA VAL A 3 5.34 -6.40 4.90
C VAL A 3 4.50 -5.54 3.94
N SER A 4 3.80 -4.52 4.46
CA SER A 4 3.00 -3.61 3.64
C SER A 4 3.89 -2.71 2.77
N ALA A 5 5.04 -2.26 3.28
CA ALA A 5 6.02 -1.51 2.50
C ALA A 5 6.63 -2.39 1.37
N ILE A 6 6.95 -3.65 1.66
CA ILE A 6 7.49 -4.60 0.67
C ILE A 6 6.47 -4.87 -0.43
N LEU A 7 5.19 -5.06 -0.08
CA LEU A 7 4.09 -5.23 -1.04
C LEU A 7 3.93 -4.00 -1.94
N LEU A 8 4.04 -2.79 -1.39
CA LEU A 8 3.98 -1.54 -2.15
C LEU A 8 5.14 -1.44 -3.16
N VAL A 9 6.37 -1.76 -2.76
CA VAL A 9 7.54 -1.74 -3.65
C VAL A 9 7.38 -2.78 -4.77
N PHE A 10 6.87 -3.96 -4.45
CA PHE A 10 6.61 -5.01 -5.43
C PHE A 10 5.53 -4.59 -6.43
N CYS A 11 4.46 -3.96 -5.93
CA CYS A 11 3.39 -3.40 -6.74
C CYS A 11 3.90 -2.28 -7.67
N LEU A 12 4.77 -1.39 -7.18
CA LEU A 12 5.40 -0.35 -7.99
C LEU A 12 6.25 -0.92 -9.12
N THR A 13 6.97 -2.01 -8.84
CA THR A 13 7.85 -2.69 -9.80
C THR A 13 7.03 -3.31 -10.92
N ILE A 14 5.94 -4.02 -10.58
CA ILE A 14 5.01 -4.62 -11.55
C ILE A 14 4.30 -3.54 -12.37
N ALA A 15 3.82 -2.47 -11.73
CA ALA A 15 3.16 -1.37 -12.42
C ALA A 15 4.11 -0.65 -13.40
N SER A 16 5.37 -0.46 -13.01
CA SER A 16 6.40 0.11 -13.88
C SER A 16 6.67 -0.81 -15.07
N TYR A 17 6.82 -2.12 -14.83
CA TYR A 17 7.00 -3.10 -15.90
C TYR A 17 5.84 -3.08 -16.91
N LEU A 18 4.59 -3.08 -16.45
CA LEU A 18 3.40 -3.02 -17.30
C LEU A 18 3.30 -1.72 -18.12
N ILE A 19 3.73 -0.58 -17.55
CA ILE A 19 3.73 0.72 -18.25
C ILE A 19 4.78 0.75 -19.36
N PHE A 20 6.03 0.38 -19.05
CA PHE A 20 7.14 0.54 -19.98
C PHE A 20 7.25 -0.58 -21.00
N HIS A 21 6.84 -1.80 -20.64
CA HIS A 21 7.07 -2.98 -21.47
C HIS A 21 5.84 -3.41 -22.28
N GLU A 22 4.65 -3.20 -21.74
CA GLU A 22 3.38 -3.57 -22.37
C GLU A 22 2.52 -2.36 -22.79
N HIS A 23 2.97 -1.12 -22.50
CA HIS A 23 2.22 0.12 -22.76
C HIS A 23 0.79 0.13 -22.19
N LEU A 24 0.52 -0.75 -21.22
CA LEU A 24 -0.78 -0.96 -20.61
C LEU A 24 -0.93 0.00 -19.42
N PHE A 25 -1.16 1.27 -19.76
CA PHE A 25 -1.24 2.38 -18.80
C PHE A 25 -2.46 2.27 -17.86
N TRP A 26 -3.61 1.87 -18.40
CA TRP A 26 -4.86 1.71 -17.66
C TRP A 26 -4.80 0.69 -16.52
N PRO A 27 -4.36 -0.57 -16.75
CA PRO A 27 -4.26 -1.54 -15.66
C PRO A 27 -3.21 -1.15 -14.62
N SER A 28 -2.10 -0.52 -14.99
CA SER A 28 -1.15 -0.01 -13.99
C SER A 28 -1.74 1.07 -13.10
N LEU A 29 -2.61 1.93 -13.65
CA LEU A 29 -3.29 2.97 -12.87
C LEU A 29 -4.26 2.36 -11.85
N ILE A 30 -5.00 1.31 -12.27
CA ILE A 30 -5.89 0.54 -11.40
C ILE A 30 -5.10 -0.19 -10.31
N PHE A 31 -3.97 -0.81 -10.67
CA PHE A 31 -3.10 -1.55 -9.75
C PHE A 31 -2.50 -0.63 -8.68
N LEU A 32 -2.04 0.56 -9.08
CA LEU A 32 -1.53 1.58 -8.18
C LEU A 32 -2.62 2.08 -7.22
N GLY A 33 -3.84 2.33 -7.73
CA GLY A 33 -4.98 2.74 -6.90
C GLY A 33 -5.35 1.69 -5.85
N LEU A 34 -5.38 0.41 -6.22
CA LEU A 34 -5.63 -0.71 -5.31
C LEU A 34 -4.57 -0.79 -4.20
N ALA A 35 -3.29 -0.67 -4.56
CA ALA A 35 -2.21 -0.68 -3.57
C ALA A 35 -2.27 0.51 -2.62
N PHE A 36 -2.72 1.67 -3.09
CA PHE A 36 -2.90 2.86 -2.26
C PHE A 36 -4.05 2.68 -1.24
N ILE A 37 -5.17 2.09 -1.67
CA ILE A 37 -6.29 1.77 -0.76
C ILE A 37 -5.85 0.77 0.30
N ASP A 38 -5.13 -0.28 -0.09
CA ASP A 38 -4.64 -1.30 0.84
C ASP A 38 -3.66 -0.71 1.88
N GLY A 39 -2.71 0.11 1.41
CA GLY A 39 -1.79 0.86 2.27
C GLY A 39 -2.50 1.81 3.23
N THR A 40 -3.56 2.51 2.77
CA THR A 40 -4.35 3.42 3.61
C THR A 40 -5.10 2.65 4.71
N LYS A 41 -5.70 1.50 4.35
CA LYS A 41 -6.41 0.63 5.30
C LYS A 41 -5.44 0.10 6.37
N PHE A 42 -4.23 -0.28 5.94
CA PHE A 42 -3.16 -0.72 6.83
C PHE A 42 -2.69 0.41 7.76
N TYR A 43 -2.52 1.63 7.23
CA TYR A 43 -2.14 2.81 8.00
C TYR A 43 -3.20 3.19 9.04
N ILE A 44 -4.49 3.18 8.70
CA ILE A 44 -5.59 3.44 9.64
C ILE A 44 -5.64 2.37 10.74
N SER A 45 -5.47 1.09 10.37
CA SER A 45 -5.38 0.00 11.35
C SER A 45 -4.20 0.19 12.31
N TYR A 46 -3.05 0.61 11.79
CA TYR A 46 -1.86 0.91 12.58
C TYR A 46 -2.08 2.10 13.54
N GLN A 47 -2.69 3.19 13.07
CA GLN A 47 -3.08 4.33 13.91
C GLN A 47 -3.98 3.89 15.07
N LYS A 48 -5.01 3.07 14.78
CA LYS A 48 -5.93 2.56 15.82
C LYS A 48 -5.25 1.66 16.85
N VAL A 49 -4.28 0.84 16.43
CA VAL A 49 -3.48 0.01 17.37
C VAL A 49 -2.59 0.90 18.24
N LYS A 50 -1.95 1.89 17.63
CA LYS A 50 -1.08 2.84 18.33
C LYS A 50 -1.84 3.74 19.32
N GLU A 51 -3.07 4.14 19.00
CA GLU A 51 -3.96 4.85 19.93
C GLU A 51 -4.37 3.99 21.14
N ARG A 52 -4.62 2.69 20.93
CA ARG A 52 -4.94 1.78 22.05
C ARG A 52 -3.77 1.54 22.99
N ASP A 53 -2.56 1.44 22.47
CA ASP A 53 -1.35 1.31 23.29
C ASP A 53 -1.11 2.56 24.14
N ASN A 54 -1.35 3.76 23.60
CA ASN A 54 -1.20 5.01 24.34
C ASN A 54 -2.28 5.24 25.40
N ASN A 55 -3.48 4.67 25.24
CA ASN A 55 -4.61 4.85 26.18
C ASN A 55 -4.70 3.72 27.25
N GLY A 56 -3.74 2.79 27.27
CA GLY A 56 -3.65 1.72 28.27
C GLY A 56 -2.69 2.02 29.42
N ASN A 57 -2.17 3.25 29.49
CA ASN A 57 -1.17 3.68 30.46
C ASN A 57 -1.71 4.67 31.51
N ASP A 58 -3.03 4.70 31.71
CA ASP A 58 -3.73 5.39 32.81
C ASP A 58 -4.46 4.38 33.72
#